data_AF-A0A209A8T1-F1
#
_entry.id   AF-A0A209A8T1-F1
#
_cell.length_a   1.000
_cell.length_b   1.000
_cell.length_c   1.000
_cell.angle_alpha   90.00
_cell.angle_beta   90.00
_cell.angle_gamma   90.00
#
_symmetry.space_group_name_H-M   'P 1'
#
loop_
_entity.id
_entity.type
_entity.pdbx_description
1 polymer ?
#
loop_
_entity_poly.entity_id
_entity_poly.type
_entity_poly.pdbx_seq_one_letter_code
_entity_poly.pdbx_strand_id
1 'polypeptide(L)'
;MSVVEVLREYSEVWKLFGQMPDSATVNSEIASVFLGISIKTLARYRQNGGGPPYIQYQAEDTKARNQRVLYVLGDLRAWRDIHKVSSSMHGAQVRGLAFTSLIDFTEEHPFIIRNKIIRKSKIKRLGSGDLETDLYDDVILGHIQCVEEITLLEEIMNGELNVIWISIEESLKKHWEHNDNKNAFLKCFKLCSEEIITNAEIISDYNYLKQQLR
;
A
#
# COMPACT_ATOMS: atom_id res chain seq x y z
N MET A 1 -0.33 22.85 -30.83
CA MET A 1 0.25 23.65 -29.74
C MET A 1 1.64 23.13 -29.48
N SER A 2 2.67 23.96 -29.57
CA SER A 2 4.05 23.55 -29.30
C SER A 2 4.26 23.35 -27.79
N VAL A 3 5.26 22.54 -27.41
CA VAL A 3 5.64 22.33 -25.99
C VAL A 3 5.95 23.66 -25.29
N VAL A 4 6.50 24.64 -26.02
CA VAL A 4 6.84 25.97 -25.51
C VAL A 4 5.59 26.81 -25.22
N GLU A 5 4.57 26.74 -26.07
CA GLU A 5 3.29 27.44 -25.85
C GLU A 5 2.57 26.89 -24.62
N VAL A 6 2.53 25.56 -24.49
CA VAL A 6 1.96 24.88 -23.31
C VAL A 6 2.66 25.33 -22.03
N LEU A 7 4.00 25.38 -22.02
CA LEU A 7 4.78 25.84 -20.86
C LEU A 7 4.53 27.32 -20.52
N ARG A 8 4.29 28.19 -21.51
CA ARG A 8 3.94 29.61 -21.27
C ARG A 8 2.57 29.75 -20.63
N GLU A 9 1.57 29.06 -21.15
CA GLU A 9 0.22 29.03 -20.56
C GLU A 9 0.27 28.54 -19.12
N TYR A 10 1.02 27.47 -18.85
CA TYR A 10 1.23 27.00 -17.47
C TYR A 10 1.90 28.07 -16.59
N SER A 11 2.92 28.77 -17.08
CA SER A 11 3.63 29.82 -16.31
C SER A 11 2.69 30.95 -15.86
N GLU A 12 1.77 31.37 -16.72
CA GLU A 12 0.78 32.40 -16.39
C GLU A 12 -0.22 31.90 -15.34
N VAL A 13 -0.75 30.69 -15.51
CA VAL A 13 -1.64 30.06 -14.53
C VAL A 13 -0.96 29.90 -13.16
N TRP A 14 0.31 29.48 -13.15
CA TRP A 14 1.10 29.34 -11.92
C TRP A 14 1.37 30.68 -11.23
N LYS A 15 1.61 31.75 -11.99
CA LYS A 15 1.73 33.10 -11.43
C LYS A 15 0.43 33.56 -10.76
N LEU A 16 -0.71 33.30 -11.38
CA LEU A 16 -2.02 33.64 -10.81
C LEU A 16 -2.25 32.93 -9.48
N PHE A 17 -1.98 31.63 -9.40
CA PHE A 17 -2.07 30.90 -8.12
C PHE A 17 -1.02 31.34 -7.09
N GLY A 18 0.20 31.67 -7.54
CA GLY A 18 1.28 32.11 -6.67
C GLY A 18 1.02 33.45 -5.99
N GLN A 19 0.28 34.35 -6.64
CA GLN A 19 -0.06 35.67 -6.12
C GLN A 19 -1.30 35.69 -5.20
N MET A 20 -2.10 34.62 -5.21
CA MET A 20 -3.27 34.52 -4.33
C MET A 20 -2.84 34.19 -2.89
N PRO A 21 -3.35 34.92 -1.88
CA PRO A 21 -3.05 34.63 -0.48
C PRO A 21 -3.68 33.30 -0.05
N ASP A 22 -3.15 32.68 1.00
CA ASP A 22 -3.66 31.39 1.50
C ASP A 22 -5.11 31.44 1.98
N SER A 23 -5.57 32.60 2.45
CA SER A 23 -6.97 32.83 2.82
C SER A 23 -7.92 32.98 1.63
N ALA A 24 -7.42 33.00 0.39
CA ALA A 24 -8.24 33.12 -0.80
C ALA A 24 -9.20 31.93 -0.91
N THR A 25 -10.46 32.22 -1.23
CA THR A 25 -11.49 31.21 -1.41
C THR A 25 -11.77 31.00 -2.90
N VAL A 26 -11.73 29.75 -3.36
CA VAL A 26 -11.92 29.37 -4.77
C VAL A 26 -13.08 28.38 -4.93
N ASN A 27 -13.68 28.33 -6.12
CA ASN A 27 -14.74 27.37 -6.44
C ASN A 27 -14.17 25.97 -6.76
N SER A 28 -15.05 25.00 -6.95
CA SER A 28 -14.65 23.62 -7.30
C SER A 28 -13.87 23.52 -8.63
N GLU A 29 -14.15 24.38 -9.60
CA GLU A 29 -13.45 24.37 -10.90
C GLU A 29 -11.99 24.77 -10.73
N ILE A 30 -11.75 25.92 -10.11
CA ILE A 30 -10.40 26.45 -9.84
C ILE A 30 -9.64 25.50 -8.91
N ALA A 31 -10.30 24.96 -7.87
CA ALA A 31 -9.68 23.97 -6.98
C ALA A 31 -9.26 22.70 -7.74
N SER A 32 -10.08 22.20 -8.66
CA SER A 32 -9.74 21.01 -9.48
C SER A 32 -8.55 21.28 -10.40
N VAL A 33 -8.48 22.47 -10.99
CA VAL A 33 -7.34 22.92 -11.81
C VAL A 33 -6.08 23.02 -10.94
N PHE A 34 -6.16 23.65 -9.77
CA PHE A 34 -5.03 23.79 -8.86
C PHE A 34 -4.44 22.44 -8.42
N LEU A 35 -5.30 21.46 -8.17
CA LEU A 35 -4.89 20.10 -7.77
C LEU A 35 -4.51 19.20 -8.96
N GLY A 36 -4.73 19.64 -10.20
CA GLY A 36 -4.48 18.84 -11.39
C GLY A 36 -5.38 17.60 -11.52
N ILE A 37 -6.61 17.66 -11.03
CA ILE A 37 -7.57 16.55 -11.08
C ILE A 37 -8.88 16.96 -11.75
N SER A 38 -9.67 16.00 -12.22
CA SER A 38 -11.00 16.30 -12.76
C SER A 38 -11.95 16.80 -11.67
N ILE A 39 -12.91 17.64 -12.04
CA ILE A 39 -13.95 18.11 -11.12
C ILE A 39 -14.78 16.96 -10.53
N LYS A 40 -14.96 15.88 -11.32
CA LYS A 40 -15.64 14.65 -10.88
C LYS A 40 -14.83 13.92 -9.82
N THR A 41 -13.52 13.85 -9.99
CA THR A 41 -12.60 13.27 -9.00
C THR A 41 -12.66 14.05 -7.69
N LEU A 42 -12.61 15.39 -7.76
CA LEU A 42 -12.72 16.24 -6.57
C LEU A 42 -14.06 16.06 -5.86
N ALA A 43 -15.16 15.96 -6.61
CA ALA A 43 -16.48 15.66 -6.05
C ALA A 43 -16.54 14.29 -5.36
N ARG A 44 -15.94 13.26 -5.96
CA ARG A 44 -15.83 11.92 -5.36
C ARG A 44 -15.00 11.95 -4.08
N TYR A 45 -13.88 12.67 -4.06
CA TYR A 45 -13.07 12.80 -2.85
C TYR A 45 -13.83 13.44 -1.70
N ARG A 46 -14.63 14.48 -1.97
CA ARG A 46 -15.54 15.03 -0.95
C ARG A 46 -16.55 14.00 -0.45
N GLN A 47 -17.20 13.27 -1.36
CA GLN A 47 -18.23 12.28 -1.00
C GLN A 47 -17.68 11.16 -0.11
N ASN A 48 -16.42 10.75 -0.34
CA ASN A 48 -15.78 9.66 0.37
C ASN A 48 -14.93 10.11 1.57
N GLY A 49 -14.89 11.42 1.89
CA GLY A 49 -14.09 11.96 2.98
C GLY A 49 -12.57 11.98 2.74
N GLY A 50 -12.11 11.76 1.50
CA GLY A 50 -10.68 11.73 1.14
C GLY A 50 -10.15 13.01 0.48
N GLY A 51 -10.96 14.07 0.41
CA GLY A 51 -10.62 15.32 -0.27
C GLY A 51 -10.11 16.41 0.67
N PRO A 52 -9.63 17.53 0.11
CA PRO A 52 -9.29 18.70 0.91
C PRO A 52 -10.54 19.23 1.64
N PRO A 53 -10.33 19.90 2.80
CA PRO A 53 -11.39 20.63 3.49
C PRO A 53 -12.12 21.59 2.55
N TYR A 54 -13.42 21.75 2.76
CA TYR A 54 -14.25 22.61 1.93
C TYR A 54 -15.24 23.39 2.79
N ILE A 55 -15.62 24.57 2.30
CA ILE A 55 -16.66 25.40 2.88
C ILE A 55 -17.95 25.12 2.14
N GLN A 56 -18.99 24.81 2.91
CA GLN A 56 -20.36 24.71 2.42
C GLN A 56 -21.26 25.47 3.39
N TYR A 57 -21.81 26.60 2.92
CA TYR A 57 -22.73 27.40 3.73
C TYR A 57 -24.08 26.69 3.84
N GLN A 58 -24.45 26.35 5.06
CA GLN A 58 -25.78 25.82 5.36
C GLN A 58 -26.78 26.98 5.34
N ALA A 59 -27.72 26.98 4.41
CA ALA A 59 -28.84 27.91 4.45
C ALA A 59 -29.87 27.40 5.46
N GLU A 60 -30.17 28.19 6.49
CA GLU A 60 -31.06 27.85 7.62
C GLU A 60 -32.45 27.36 7.14
N ASP A 61 -32.93 27.88 6.01
CA ASP A 61 -34.29 27.62 5.50
C ASP A 61 -34.38 26.57 4.38
N THR A 62 -33.27 25.92 4.00
CA THR A 62 -33.32 24.95 2.88
C THR A 62 -32.56 23.66 3.14
N LYS A 63 -33.27 22.53 2.95
CA LYS A 63 -32.69 21.17 2.92
C LYS A 63 -32.04 20.84 1.56
N ALA A 64 -31.80 21.84 0.72
CA ALA A 64 -31.31 21.65 -0.63
C ALA A 64 -29.84 21.20 -0.60
N ARG A 65 -29.56 20.02 -1.17
CA ARG A 65 -28.23 19.40 -1.20
C ARG A 65 -27.25 20.10 -2.17
N ASN A 66 -27.76 20.92 -3.10
CA ASN A 66 -26.98 21.56 -4.17
C ASN A 66 -26.40 22.92 -3.75
N GLN A 67 -25.87 23.01 -2.53
CA GLN A 67 -25.22 24.24 -2.08
C GLN A 67 -23.84 24.40 -2.73
N ARG A 68 -23.42 25.66 -2.89
CA ARG A 68 -22.13 26.00 -3.48
C ARG A 68 -21.01 25.50 -2.57
N VAL A 69 -20.06 24.78 -3.17
CA VAL A 69 -18.86 24.27 -2.51
C VAL A 69 -17.68 25.17 -2.85
N LEU A 70 -16.99 25.62 -1.81
CA LEU A 70 -15.81 26.48 -1.89
C LEU A 70 -14.62 25.84 -1.17
N TYR A 71 -13.41 26.30 -1.50
CA TYR A 71 -12.15 25.80 -0.95
C TYR A 71 -11.26 26.97 -0.55
N VAL A 72 -10.56 26.83 0.57
CA VAL A 72 -9.51 27.77 0.96
C VAL A 72 -8.20 27.35 0.29
N LEU A 73 -7.49 28.29 -0.33
CA LEU A 73 -6.28 27.97 -1.09
C LEU A 73 -5.15 27.41 -0.21
N GLY A 74 -5.02 27.90 1.03
CA GLY A 74 -4.11 27.36 2.04
C GLY A 74 -4.37 25.88 2.33
N ASP A 75 -5.64 25.49 2.49
CA ASP A 75 -6.01 24.09 2.72
C ASP A 75 -5.71 23.21 1.50
N LEU A 76 -5.91 23.73 0.28
CA LEU A 76 -5.55 23.03 -0.95
C LEU A 76 -4.04 22.81 -1.05
N ARG A 77 -3.22 23.81 -0.67
CA ARG A 77 -1.76 23.69 -0.61
C ARG A 77 -1.33 22.63 0.41
N ALA A 78 -1.86 22.73 1.63
CA ALA A 78 -1.55 21.79 2.71
C ALA A 78 -1.95 20.35 2.33
N TRP A 79 -3.15 20.16 1.78
CA TRP A 79 -3.61 18.86 1.31
C TRP A 79 -2.68 18.30 0.22
N ARG A 80 -2.31 19.10 -0.77
CA ARG A 80 -1.37 18.68 -1.82
C ARG A 80 -0.01 18.28 -1.25
N ASP A 81 0.49 19.04 -0.28
CA ASP A 81 1.80 18.78 0.32
C ASP A 81 1.82 17.49 1.15
N ILE A 82 0.73 17.19 1.88
CA ILE A 82 0.58 15.93 2.62
C ILE A 82 0.49 14.72 1.68
N HIS A 83 -0.02 14.89 0.46
CA HIS A 83 -0.19 13.81 -0.52
C HIS A 83 1.04 13.61 -1.44
N LYS A 84 2.15 14.30 -1.17
CA LYS A 84 3.41 14.09 -1.91
C LYS A 84 4.03 12.76 -1.50
N VAL A 85 4.30 11.93 -2.50
CA VAL A 85 5.04 10.68 -2.34
C VAL A 85 6.37 10.78 -3.08
N SER A 86 7.42 10.21 -2.50
CA SER A 86 8.80 10.26 -3.02
C SER A 86 9.14 9.09 -3.95
N SER A 87 8.37 8.01 -3.87
CA SER A 87 8.54 6.80 -4.69
C SER A 87 7.20 6.09 -4.89
N SER A 88 7.14 5.18 -5.86
CA SER A 88 5.98 4.31 -6.05
C SER A 88 5.69 3.46 -4.81
N MET A 89 6.74 3.02 -4.07
CA MET A 89 6.58 2.25 -2.83
C MET A 89 6.00 3.09 -1.71
N HIS A 90 6.51 4.32 -1.48
CA HIS A 90 5.92 5.24 -0.51
C HIS A 90 4.43 5.48 -0.83
N GLY A 91 4.09 5.60 -2.11
CA GLY A 91 2.68 5.65 -2.53
C GLY A 91 1.87 4.40 -2.23
N ALA A 92 2.45 3.21 -2.26
CA ALA A 92 1.77 1.97 -1.87
C ALA A 92 1.58 1.90 -0.33
N GLN A 93 2.61 2.29 0.43
CA GLN A 93 2.57 2.34 1.90
C GLN A 93 1.49 3.28 2.42
N VAL A 94 1.42 4.51 1.89
CA VAL A 94 0.37 5.50 2.27
C VAL A 94 -1.04 4.97 1.99
N ARG A 95 -1.20 4.07 1.01
CA ARG A 95 -2.49 3.44 0.67
C ARG A 95 -2.77 2.16 1.46
N GLY A 96 -1.86 1.72 2.34
CA GLY A 96 -1.96 0.44 3.04
C GLY A 96 -1.80 -0.77 2.10
N LEU A 97 -1.18 -0.59 0.94
CA LEU A 97 -0.94 -1.64 -0.05
C LEU A 97 0.46 -2.27 0.08
N ALA A 98 1.27 -1.80 1.02
CA ALA A 98 2.61 -2.29 1.32
C ALA A 98 2.90 -2.20 2.82
N PHE A 99 3.84 -3.01 3.29
CA PHE A 99 4.27 -3.01 4.69
C PHE A 99 4.89 -1.66 5.07
N THR A 100 4.45 -1.14 6.21
CA THR A 100 4.90 0.11 6.82
C THR A 100 6.01 -0.12 7.83
N SER A 101 6.02 -1.29 8.46
CA SER A 101 7.00 -1.65 9.49
C SER A 101 7.34 -3.14 9.47
N LEU A 102 8.39 -3.54 10.19
CA LEU A 102 8.72 -4.96 10.35
C LEU A 102 7.65 -5.74 11.12
N ILE A 103 6.85 -5.07 11.98
CA ILE A 103 5.80 -5.76 12.74
C ILE A 103 4.66 -6.23 11.84
N ASP A 104 4.46 -5.55 10.70
CA ASP A 104 3.43 -5.91 9.73
C ASP A 104 3.69 -7.29 9.11
N PHE A 105 4.93 -7.80 9.16
CA PHE A 105 5.24 -9.17 8.73
C PHE A 105 4.79 -10.25 9.71
N THR A 106 4.47 -9.87 10.94
CA THR A 106 4.00 -10.76 12.01
C THR A 106 2.48 -10.89 12.04
N GLU A 107 1.77 -10.02 11.31
CA GLU A 107 0.31 -10.10 11.14
C GLU A 107 -0.06 -11.42 10.46
N GLU A 108 -1.16 -12.02 10.91
CA GLU A 108 -1.61 -13.30 10.39
C GLU A 108 -2.26 -13.14 9.00
N HIS A 109 -1.84 -13.99 8.07
CA HIS A 109 -2.39 -14.05 6.72
C HIS A 109 -2.93 -15.47 6.42
N PRO A 110 -4.00 -15.57 5.60
CA PRO A 110 -4.61 -16.84 5.26
C PRO A 110 -3.81 -17.57 4.15
N PHE A 111 -3.31 -18.77 4.47
CA PHE A 111 -2.66 -19.67 3.54
C PHE A 111 -3.42 -20.98 3.42
N ILE A 112 -3.56 -21.47 2.20
CA ILE A 112 -4.15 -22.79 1.93
C ILE A 112 -3.06 -23.84 2.12
N ILE A 113 -3.38 -24.91 2.85
CA ILE A 113 -2.47 -26.04 3.09
C ILE A 113 -3.07 -27.35 2.63
N ARG A 114 -2.17 -28.31 2.35
CA ARG A 114 -2.52 -29.71 2.16
C ARG A 114 -1.62 -30.58 3.04
N ASN A 115 -2.21 -31.56 3.69
CA ASN A 115 -1.46 -32.60 4.40
C ASN A 115 -0.70 -33.47 3.41
N LYS A 116 0.63 -33.52 3.51
CA LYS A 116 1.46 -34.43 2.70
C LYS A 116 2.49 -35.15 3.54
N ILE A 117 2.83 -36.37 3.12
CA ILE A 117 3.99 -37.08 3.63
C ILE A 117 5.22 -36.50 2.92
N ILE A 118 6.10 -35.87 3.69
CA ILE A 118 7.39 -35.37 3.22
C ILE A 118 8.48 -36.34 3.68
N ARG A 119 9.26 -36.87 2.72
CA ARG A 119 10.45 -37.66 3.01
C ARG A 119 11.60 -36.71 3.34
N LYS A 120 12.09 -36.73 4.58
CA LYS A 120 13.35 -36.07 4.94
C LYS A 120 14.48 -37.09 4.99
N SER A 121 15.45 -36.95 4.07
CA SER A 121 16.73 -37.65 4.22
C SER A 121 17.52 -36.97 5.33
N LYS A 122 17.86 -37.71 6.40
CA LYS A 122 18.80 -37.21 7.40
C LYS A 122 20.21 -37.23 6.79
N ILE A 123 20.94 -36.13 6.94
CA ILE A 123 22.36 -36.05 6.56
C ILE A 123 23.13 -37.09 7.38
N LYS A 124 23.94 -37.91 6.68
CA LYS A 124 24.78 -38.98 7.25
C LYS A 124 25.59 -38.49 8.46
N ARG A 125 25.44 -39.15 9.60
CA ARG A 125 26.60 -39.39 10.48
C ARG A 125 27.28 -40.65 9.96
N LEU A 126 28.60 -40.57 9.79
CA LEU A 126 29.43 -41.63 9.21
C LEU A 126 29.13 -42.98 9.91
N GLY A 127 28.48 -43.92 9.22
CA GLY A 127 28.36 -45.32 9.67
C GLY A 127 26.96 -45.87 9.99
N SER A 128 25.87 -45.11 9.89
CA SER A 128 24.50 -45.65 10.05
C SER A 128 23.70 -45.55 8.75
N GLY A 129 23.08 -46.65 8.32
CA GLY A 129 22.24 -46.71 7.12
C GLY A 129 21.10 -45.69 7.12
N ASP A 130 20.63 -45.32 5.93
CA ASP A 130 19.57 -44.34 5.75
C ASP A 130 18.29 -44.83 6.46
N LEU A 131 17.94 -44.17 7.56
CA LEU A 131 16.64 -44.35 8.19
C LEU A 131 15.70 -43.32 7.56
N GLU A 132 14.98 -43.73 6.51
CA GLU A 132 13.89 -42.94 5.97
C GLU A 132 12.78 -42.84 7.03
N THR A 133 12.49 -41.62 7.48
CA THR A 133 11.32 -41.34 8.31
C THR A 133 10.35 -40.50 7.51
N ASP A 134 9.18 -41.06 7.24
CA ASP A 134 8.02 -40.35 6.72
C ASP A 134 7.52 -39.38 7.81
N LEU A 135 7.46 -38.09 7.47
CA LEU A 135 6.90 -37.05 8.32
C LEU A 135 5.67 -36.47 7.63
N TYR A 136 4.53 -36.47 8.32
CA TYR A 136 3.37 -35.69 7.91
C TYR A 136 3.66 -34.22 8.18
N ASP A 137 3.49 -33.38 7.16
CA ASP A 137 3.65 -31.93 7.30
C ASP A 137 2.57 -31.20 6.49
N ASP A 138 2.22 -30.00 6.96
CA ASP A 138 1.32 -29.09 6.27
C ASP A 138 2.10 -28.36 5.18
N VAL A 139 1.79 -28.68 3.93
CA VAL A 139 2.42 -28.03 2.76
C VAL A 139 1.54 -26.88 2.31
N ILE A 140 2.13 -25.68 2.23
CA ILE A 140 1.44 -24.48 1.73
C ILE A 140 1.27 -24.58 0.22
N LEU A 141 0.03 -24.53 -0.25
CA LEU A 141 -0.30 -24.40 -1.67
C LEU A 141 -0.09 -22.95 -2.14
N GLY A 142 -0.51 -22.00 -1.31
CA GLY A 142 -0.28 -20.58 -1.52
C GLY A 142 -1.16 -19.71 -0.62
N HIS A 143 -0.99 -18.40 -0.73
CA HIS A 143 -1.86 -17.43 -0.09
C HIS A 143 -3.23 -17.42 -0.77
N ILE A 144 -4.32 -17.27 -0.01
CA ILE A 144 -5.70 -17.40 -0.54
C ILE A 144 -6.00 -16.47 -1.72
N GLN A 145 -5.35 -15.30 -1.78
CA GLN A 145 -5.51 -14.31 -2.86
C GLN A 145 -4.57 -14.52 -4.05
N CYS A 146 -3.65 -15.48 -3.96
CA CYS A 146 -2.63 -15.74 -4.98
C CYS A 146 -2.75 -17.13 -5.61
N VAL A 147 -3.53 -18.04 -5.00
CA VAL A 147 -3.84 -19.35 -5.59
C VAL A 147 -4.79 -19.16 -6.76
N GLU A 148 -4.57 -19.92 -7.83
CA GLU A 148 -5.43 -19.89 -9.01
C GLU A 148 -6.86 -20.34 -8.65
N GLU A 149 -7.86 -19.68 -9.24
CA GLU A 149 -9.28 -19.95 -8.93
C GLU A 149 -9.65 -21.42 -9.16
N ILE A 150 -9.09 -22.05 -10.21
CA ILE A 150 -9.33 -23.46 -10.52
C ILE A 150 -8.86 -24.35 -9.37
N THR A 151 -7.63 -24.15 -8.88
CA THR A 151 -7.09 -24.90 -7.75
C THR A 151 -7.92 -24.67 -6.48
N LEU A 152 -8.34 -23.43 -6.22
CA LEU A 152 -9.20 -23.12 -5.07
C LEU A 152 -10.54 -23.87 -5.15
N LEU A 153 -11.18 -23.88 -6.32
CA LEU A 153 -12.45 -24.58 -6.55
C LEU A 153 -12.28 -26.09 -6.40
N GLU A 154 -11.18 -26.68 -6.87
CA GLU A 154 -10.86 -28.09 -6.67
C GLU A 154 -10.75 -28.45 -5.18
N GLU A 155 -10.02 -27.66 -4.39
CA GLU A 155 -9.93 -27.88 -2.93
C GLU A 155 -11.29 -27.80 -2.23
N ILE A 156 -12.13 -26.85 -2.64
CA ILE A 156 -13.49 -26.68 -2.11
C ILE A 156 -14.36 -27.89 -2.50
N MET A 157 -14.34 -28.29 -3.77
CA MET A 157 -15.16 -29.39 -4.29
C MET A 157 -14.78 -30.74 -3.67
N ASN A 158 -13.49 -30.96 -3.40
CA ASN A 158 -12.99 -32.18 -2.78
C ASN A 158 -13.22 -32.19 -1.24
N GLY A 159 -13.64 -31.07 -0.66
CA GLY A 159 -13.80 -30.94 0.80
C GLY A 159 -12.47 -30.95 1.55
N GLU A 160 -11.36 -30.69 0.86
CA GLU A 160 -10.00 -30.72 1.40
C GLU A 160 -9.44 -29.32 1.71
N LEU A 161 -10.24 -28.27 1.50
CA LEU A 161 -9.84 -26.89 1.76
C LEU A 161 -9.49 -26.69 3.25
N ASN A 162 -8.20 -26.65 3.54
CA ASN A 162 -7.67 -26.32 4.85
C ASN A 162 -6.93 -24.99 4.77
N VAL A 163 -7.30 -24.05 5.65
CA VAL A 163 -6.70 -22.72 5.72
C VAL A 163 -6.03 -22.57 7.08
N ILE A 164 -4.77 -22.14 7.08
CA ILE A 164 -4.06 -21.72 8.28
C ILE A 164 -3.85 -20.22 8.26
N TRP A 165 -3.89 -19.61 9.43
CA TRP A 165 -3.60 -18.20 9.66
C TRP A 165 -2.24 -18.14 10.33
N ILE A 166 -1.25 -17.67 9.59
CA ILE A 166 0.13 -17.55 10.06
C ILE A 166 0.77 -16.31 9.44
N SER A 167 1.84 -15.85 10.07
CA SER A 167 2.57 -14.71 9.55
C SER A 167 3.33 -15.03 8.26
N ILE A 168 3.71 -14.00 7.50
CA ILE A 168 4.50 -14.20 6.28
C ILE A 168 5.86 -14.83 6.62
N GLU A 169 6.50 -14.38 7.70
CA GLU A 169 7.77 -14.94 8.16
C GLU A 169 7.64 -16.45 8.49
N GLU A 170 6.58 -16.84 9.19
CA GLU A 170 6.32 -18.24 9.51
C GLU A 170 5.99 -19.06 8.26
N SER A 171 5.22 -18.50 7.33
CA SER A 171 4.89 -19.16 6.07
C SER A 171 6.16 -19.49 5.27
N LEU A 172 7.17 -18.61 5.27
CA LEU A 172 8.44 -18.81 4.57
C LEU A 172 9.29 -19.93 5.20
N LYS A 173 9.07 -20.26 6.47
CA LYS A 173 9.73 -21.38 7.17
C LYS A 173 9.08 -22.74 6.87
N LYS A 174 7.83 -22.76 6.42
CA LYS A 174 7.11 -23.99 6.05
C LYS A 174 7.49 -24.52 4.65
N HIS A 175 7.08 -25.75 4.38
CA HIS A 175 7.16 -26.35 3.05
C HIS A 175 6.06 -25.78 2.15
N TRP A 176 6.41 -25.50 0.90
CA TRP A 176 5.49 -25.03 -0.13
C TRP A 176 5.42 -26.06 -1.24
N GLU A 177 4.22 -26.23 -1.80
CA GLU A 177 3.98 -27.11 -2.93
C GLU A 177 4.74 -26.61 -4.16
N HIS A 178 4.65 -25.30 -4.38
CA HIS A 178 5.28 -24.62 -5.50
C HIS A 178 6.32 -23.63 -4.98
N ASN A 179 7.60 -23.93 -5.25
CA ASN A 179 8.71 -23.06 -4.86
C ASN A 179 8.63 -21.68 -5.53
N ASP A 180 8.03 -21.57 -6.71
CA ASP A 180 7.88 -20.27 -7.40
C ASP A 180 7.00 -19.32 -6.60
N ASN A 181 5.91 -19.83 -6.01
CA ASN A 181 5.04 -19.06 -5.11
C ASN A 181 5.84 -18.62 -3.88
N LYS A 182 6.57 -19.54 -3.24
CA LYS A 182 7.43 -19.23 -2.08
C LYS A 182 8.46 -18.16 -2.42
N ASN A 183 9.10 -18.26 -3.59
CA ASN A 183 10.14 -17.35 -4.04
C ASN A 183 9.59 -15.94 -4.29
N ALA A 184 8.36 -15.82 -4.81
CA ALA A 184 7.70 -14.53 -4.98
C ALA A 184 7.50 -13.84 -3.61
N PHE A 185 6.97 -14.57 -2.62
CA PHE A 185 6.81 -14.07 -1.25
C PHE A 185 8.15 -13.71 -0.61
N LEU A 186 9.16 -14.57 -0.76
CA LEU A 186 10.50 -14.33 -0.21
C LEU A 186 11.15 -13.08 -0.81
N LYS A 187 10.99 -12.87 -2.12
CA LYS A 187 11.51 -11.68 -2.81
C LYS A 187 10.84 -10.41 -2.29
N CYS A 188 9.52 -10.41 -2.18
CA CYS A 188 8.77 -9.27 -1.64
C CYS A 188 9.15 -9.00 -0.18
N PHE A 189 9.25 -10.05 0.65
CA PHE A 189 9.67 -9.95 2.05
C PHE A 189 11.04 -9.28 2.19
N LYS A 190 12.04 -9.71 1.41
CA LYS A 190 13.38 -9.13 1.41
C LYS A 190 13.38 -7.66 1.00
N LEU A 191 12.75 -7.33 -0.14
CA LEU A 191 12.70 -5.97 -0.65
C LEU A 191 12.03 -5.01 0.35
N CYS A 192 10.88 -5.42 0.90
CA CYS A 192 10.17 -4.60 1.88
C CYS A 192 10.96 -4.46 3.18
N SER A 193 11.62 -5.52 3.65
CA SER A 193 12.47 -5.46 4.86
C SER A 193 13.66 -4.52 4.67
N GLU A 194 14.38 -4.62 3.56
CA GLU A 194 15.53 -3.77 3.23
C GLU A 194 15.14 -2.29 3.19
N GLU A 195 14.00 -1.96 2.57
CA GLU A 195 13.52 -0.59 2.48
C GLU A 195 13.08 -0.04 3.85
N ILE A 196 12.37 -0.84 4.65
CA ILE A 196 11.96 -0.45 6.01
C ILE A 196 13.19 -0.17 6.89
N ILE A 197 14.21 -1.03 6.84
CA ILE A 197 15.45 -0.85 7.59
C ILE A 197 16.20 0.41 7.14
N THR A 198 16.37 0.58 5.83
CA THR A 198 17.06 1.75 5.26
C THR A 198 16.36 3.06 5.67
N ASN A 199 15.02 3.08 5.62
CA ASN A 199 14.25 4.26 6.03
C ASN A 199 14.38 4.55 7.53
N ALA A 200 14.41 3.52 8.37
CA ALA A 200 14.61 3.67 9.81
C ALA A 200 16.00 4.26 10.13
N GLU A 201 17.05 3.81 9.43
CA GLU A 201 18.40 4.35 9.55
C GLU A 201 18.46 5.83 9.15
N ILE A 202 17.89 6.20 8.00
CA ILE A 202 17.83 7.59 7.54
C ILE A 202 17.12 8.50 8.56
N ILE A 203 15.99 8.03 9.14
CA ILE A 203 15.25 8.79 10.15
C ILE A 203 16.09 8.95 11.43
N SER A 204 16.77 7.89 11.86
CA SER A 204 17.67 7.93 13.01
C SER A 204 18.79 8.96 12.80
N ASP A 205 19.47 8.92 11.64
CA ASP A 205 20.55 9.84 11.28
C ASP A 205 20.07 11.30 11.20
N TYR A 206 18.89 11.52 10.59
CA TYR A 206 18.27 12.85 10.54
C TYR A 206 18.00 13.40 11.96
N ASN A 207 17.44 12.57 12.84
CA ASN A 207 17.15 12.96 14.22
C ASN A 207 18.44 13.26 15.01
N TYR A 208 19.49 12.46 14.81
CA TYR A 208 20.80 12.70 15.40
C TYR A 208 21.39 14.05 14.95
N LEU A 209 21.43 14.31 13.63
CA LEU A 209 21.93 15.58 13.09
C LEU A 209 21.12 16.78 13.61
N LYS A 210 19.79 16.64 13.70
CA LYS A 210 18.91 17.68 14.23
C LYS A 210 19.16 17.98 15.72
N GLN A 211 19.58 17.00 16.51
CA GLN A 211 19.99 17.21 17.90
C GLN A 211 21.36 17.90 18.00
N GLN A 212 22.33 17.56 17.15
CA GLN A 212 23.67 18.17 17.15
C GLN A 212 23.67 19.62 16.65
N LEU A 213 22.70 19.99 15.82
CA LEU A 213 22.55 21.33 15.26
C LEU A 213 21.65 22.26 16.10
N ARG A 214 21.23 21.82 17.30
CA ARG A 214 20.53 22.63 18.29
C ARG A 214 21.47 23.03 19.42
#